data_AF-A0A939C1B3-F1
#
_entry.id   AF-A0A939C1B3-F1
#
_cell.length_a   1.000
_cell.length_b   1.000
_cell.length_c   1.000
_cell.angle_alpha   90.00
_cell.angle_beta   90.00
_cell.angle_gamma   90.00
#
_symmetry.space_group_name_H-M   'P 1'
#
loop_
_entity.id
_entity.type
_entity.pdbx_description
1 polymer ?
#
loop_
_entity_poly.entity_id
_entity_poly.type
_entity_poly.pdbx_seq_one_letter_code
_entity_poly.pdbx_strand_id
1 'polypeptide(L)'
;MTFEVFLDRYLDRLSGYARLLEGDRHDAEDLIAETLLKAQRIWSRIEVMEHPLAYVRAMVSSQHADRHRSWSPATSRSPPTPTSPTRSRIRQG
;
A
#
# COMPACT_ATOMS: atom_id res chain seq x y z
N MET A 1 5.64 -14.56 1.44
CA MET A 1 6.11 -14.39 0.04
C MET A 1 7.10 -13.26 0.09
N THR A 2 8.32 -13.44 -0.44
CA THR A 2 9.32 -12.37 -0.36
C THR A 2 8.90 -11.15 -1.19
N PHE A 3 9.51 -10.01 -0.92
CA PHE A 3 9.20 -8.76 -1.61
C PHE A 3 9.52 -8.86 -3.11
N GLU A 4 10.61 -9.53 -3.46
CA GLU A 4 11.06 -9.73 -4.84
C GLU A 4 10.03 -10.54 -5.64
N VAL A 5 9.50 -11.63 -5.06
CA VAL A 5 8.45 -12.44 -5.70
C VAL A 5 7.15 -11.65 -5.85
N PHE A 6 6.85 -10.76 -4.90
CA PHE A 6 5.71 -9.87 -5.03
C PHE A 6 5.89 -8.87 -6.18
N LEU A 7 7.08 -8.26 -6.28
CA LEU A 7 7.39 -7.32 -7.35
C LEU A 7 7.30 -7.98 -8.72
N ASP A 8 7.96 -9.12 -8.88
CA ASP A 8 7.92 -9.91 -10.12
C ASP A 8 6.48 -10.17 -10.59
N ARG A 9 5.58 -10.47 -9.65
CA ARG A 9 4.18 -10.79 -9.97
C ARG A 9 3.27 -9.59 -10.20
N TYR A 10 3.54 -8.44 -9.56
CA TYR A 10 2.56 -7.36 -9.47
C TYR A 10 3.06 -5.98 -9.86
N LEU A 11 4.35 -5.81 -10.15
CA LEU A 11 4.93 -4.51 -10.49
C LEU A 11 4.19 -3.87 -11.66
N ASP A 12 4.01 -4.58 -12.78
CA ASP A 12 3.32 -4.04 -13.96
C ASP A 12 1.89 -3.60 -13.67
N ARG A 13 1.15 -4.38 -12.87
CA ARG A 13 -0.22 -4.06 -12.47
C ARG A 13 -0.27 -2.82 -11.57
N LEU A 14 0.68 -2.69 -10.66
CA LEU A 14 0.76 -1.54 -9.75
C LEU A 14 1.20 -0.28 -10.50
N SER A 15 2.16 -0.39 -11.43
CA SER A 15 2.57 0.71 -12.31
C SER A 15 1.42 1.17 -13.20
N GLY A 16 0.68 0.24 -13.80
CA GLY A 16 -0.53 0.57 -14.57
C GLY A 16 -1.60 1.25 -13.71
N TYR A 17 -1.78 0.80 -12.46
CA TYR A 17 -2.69 1.43 -11.51
C TYR A 17 -2.27 2.85 -11.14
N ALA A 18 -0.99 3.09 -10.86
CA ALA A 18 -0.46 4.43 -10.58
C ALA A 18 -0.64 5.38 -11.78
N ARG A 19 -0.43 4.87 -13.00
CA ARG A 19 -0.62 5.64 -14.24
C ARG A 19 -2.07 6.08 -14.47
N LEU A 20 -3.03 5.27 -14.04
CA LEU A 20 -4.44 5.66 -14.07
C LEU A 20 -4.79 6.79 -13.09
N LEU A 21 -3.99 6.98 -12.04
CA LEU A 21 -4.21 8.00 -11.01
C LEU A 21 -3.55 9.34 -11.39
N GLU A 22 -2.26 9.33 -11.75
CA GLU A 22 -1.47 10.55 -12.00
C GLU A 22 -1.66 11.13 -13.42
N GLY A 23 -2.04 10.31 -14.40
CA GLY A 23 -2.23 10.74 -15.80
C GLY A 23 -0.93 10.98 -16.58
N ASP A 24 0.15 11.38 -15.90
CA ASP A 24 1.51 11.43 -16.45
C ASP A 24 2.33 10.17 -16.10
N ARG A 25 3.29 9.83 -16.96
CA ARG A 25 4.15 8.65 -16.78
C ARG A 25 5.18 8.86 -15.67
N HIS A 26 5.84 10.01 -15.62
CA HIS A 26 6.90 10.28 -14.65
C HIS A 26 6.32 10.37 -13.24
N ASP A 27 5.21 11.09 -13.07
CA ASP A 27 4.54 11.21 -11.76
C ASP A 27 4.07 9.84 -11.24
N ALA A 28 3.58 8.98 -12.14
CA ALA A 28 3.19 7.61 -11.80
C ALA A 28 4.38 6.72 -11.40
N GLU A 29 5.51 6.83 -12.12
CA GLU A 29 6.76 6.12 -11.79
C GLU A 29 7.29 6.55 -10.42
N ASP A 30 7.24 7.84 -10.11
CA ASP A 30 7.65 8.38 -8.80
C ASP A 30 6.69 7.97 -7.68
N LEU A 31 5.38 7.97 -7.94
CA LEU A 31 4.37 7.50 -6.99
C LEU A 31 4.59 6.04 -6.62
N ILE A 32 4.82 5.17 -7.61
CA ILE A 32 5.00 3.75 -7.36
C ILE A 32 6.35 3.48 -6.68
N ALA A 33 7.42 4.15 -7.11
CA ALA A 33 8.75 4.01 -6.51
C ALA A 33 8.72 4.36 -5.01
N GLU A 34 8.14 5.50 -4.64
CA GLU A 34 8.03 5.91 -3.23
C GLU A 34 7.17 4.92 -2.42
N THR A 35 6.08 4.43 -3.02
CA THR A 35 5.18 3.48 -2.35
C THR A 35 5.88 2.14 -2.10
N LEU A 36 6.63 1.63 -3.07
CA LEU A 36 7.35 0.36 -2.96
C LEU A 36 8.52 0.46 -1.97
N LEU A 37 9.21 1.61 -1.90
CA LEU A 37 10.21 1.89 -0.86
C LEU A 37 9.58 1.85 0.54
N LYS A 38 8.38 2.41 0.72
CA LYS A 38 7.63 2.32 1.98
C LYS A 38 7.22 0.88 2.27
N ALA A 39 6.72 0.15 1.28
CA ALA A 39 6.27 -1.24 1.43
C ALA A 39 7.41 -2.18 1.83
N GLN A 40 8.59 -2.04 1.21
CA GLN A 40 9.77 -2.85 1.52
C GLN A 40 10.16 -2.73 3.00
N ARG A 41 10.13 -1.51 3.57
CA ARG A 41 10.48 -1.28 4.98
C ARG A 41 9.55 -1.95 5.98
N ILE A 42 8.29 -2.18 5.61
CA ILE A 42 7.28 -2.83 6.46
C ILE A 42 6.89 -4.21 5.93
N TRP A 43 7.72 -4.81 5.07
CA TRP A 43 7.35 -5.99 4.30
C TRP A 43 6.99 -7.20 5.17
N SER A 44 7.72 -7.42 6.28
CA SER A 44 7.43 -8.50 7.23
C SER A 44 6.00 -8.46 7.79
N ARG A 45 5.37 -7.27 7.83
CA ARG A 45 3.96 -7.11 8.21
C ARG A 45 3.03 -7.37 7.02
N ILE A 46 3.41 -6.94 5.82
CA ILE A 46 2.60 -7.08 4.60
C ILE A 46 2.54 -8.54 4.15
N GLU A 47 3.64 -9.28 4.23
CA GLU A 47 3.72 -10.64 3.69
C GLU A 47 2.84 -11.66 4.41
N VAL A 48 2.46 -11.38 5.66
CA VAL A 48 1.58 -12.21 6.47
C VAL A 48 0.10 -11.82 6.35
N MET A 49 -0.22 -10.77 5.58
CA MET A 49 -1.60 -10.36 5.34
C MET A 49 -2.31 -11.31 4.37
N GLU A 50 -3.63 -11.40 4.50
CA GLU A 50 -4.48 -12.19 3.59
C GLU A 50 -4.43 -11.65 2.15
N HIS A 51 -4.35 -10.32 1.99
CA HIS A 51 -4.36 -9.66 0.69
C HIS A 51 -3.25 -8.59 0.54
N PRO A 52 -1.98 -9.00 0.37
CA PRO A 52 -0.85 -8.07 0.24
C PRO A 52 -0.99 -7.07 -0.91
N LEU A 53 -1.48 -7.53 -2.07
CA LEU A 53 -1.70 -6.67 -3.24
C LEU A 53 -2.72 -5.56 -2.98
N ALA A 54 -3.84 -5.89 -2.32
CA ALA A 54 -4.88 -4.92 -2.01
C ALA A 54 -4.36 -3.86 -1.04
N TYR A 55 -3.54 -4.27 -0.06
CA TYR A 55 -2.90 -3.36 0.86
C TYR A 55 -1.93 -2.40 0.15
N VAL A 56 -1.04 -2.90 -0.71
CA VAL A 56 -0.11 -2.05 -1.47
C VAL A 56 -0.87 -1.10 -2.43
N ARG A 57 -1.96 -1.54 -3.07
CA ARG A 57 -2.82 -0.64 -3.85
C ARG A 57 -3.43 0.47 -3.01
N ALA A 58 -3.88 0.16 -1.78
CA ALA A 58 -4.38 1.17 -0.86
C ALA A 58 -3.27 2.16 -0.48
N MET A 59 -2.03 1.70 -0.27
CA MET A 59 -0.88 2.58 -0.04
C MET A 59 -0.67 3.55 -1.21
N VAL A 60 -0.69 3.06 -2.46
CA VAL A 60 -0.58 3.92 -3.68
C VAL A 60 -1.66 5.01 -3.67
N SER A 61 -2.92 4.62 -3.41
CA SER A 61 -4.04 5.57 -3.37
C SER A 61 -3.94 6.60 -2.25
N SER A 62 -3.50 6.19 -1.05
CA SER A 62 -3.27 7.11 0.06
C SER A 62 -2.16 8.11 -0.26
N GLN A 63 -1.04 7.64 -0.82
CA GLN A 63 0.08 8.49 -1.22
C GLN A 63 -0.33 9.54 -2.25
N HIS A 64 -1.03 9.12 -3.31
CA HIS A 64 -1.60 10.02 -4.31
C HIS A 64 -2.53 11.05 -3.65
N ALA A 65 -3.49 10.59 -2.82
CA ALA A 65 -4.39 11.49 -2.13
C ALA A 65 -3.66 12.51 -1.26
N ASP A 66 -2.60 12.13 -0.55
CA ASP A 66 -1.78 13.05 0.26
C ASP A 66 -1.07 14.10 -0.60
N ARG A 67 -0.51 13.70 -1.76
CA ARG A 67 0.11 14.63 -2.73
C ARG A 67 -0.89 15.66 -3.26
N HIS A 68 -2.08 15.23 -3.64
CA HIS A 68 -3.13 16.12 -4.15
C HIS A 68 -3.83 16.92 -3.04
N ARG A 69 -3.86 16.41 -1.81
CA ARG A 69 -4.40 17.11 -0.65
C ARG A 69 -3.45 18.17 -0.10
N SER A 70 -2.16 18.14 -0.48
CA SER A 70 -1.16 19.17 -0.15
C SER A 70 -1.54 20.59 -0.64
N TRP A 71 -2.46 20.72 -1.60
CA TRP A 71 -3.07 22.02 -1.97
C TRP A 71 -4.15 22.50 -0.96
N SER A 72 -4.40 21.77 0.12
CA SER A 72 -5.27 22.18 1.24
C SER A 72 -4.59 21.92 2.58
N PRO A 73 -4.41 22.94 3.44
CA PRO A 73 -3.73 22.75 4.71
C PRO A 73 -4.53 21.81 5.63
N ALA A 74 -3.79 20.91 6.30
CA ALA A 74 -4.19 20.02 7.40
C ALA A 74 -4.89 18.70 7.05
N THR A 75 -4.14 17.60 7.12
CA THR A 75 -4.21 16.62 8.23
C THR A 75 -3.52 15.34 7.79
N SER A 76 -2.33 15.10 8.35
CA SER A 76 -1.61 13.83 8.26
C SER A 76 -2.49 12.71 8.80
N ARG A 77 -2.83 11.73 7.96
CA ARG A 77 -3.56 10.53 8.37
C ARG A 77 -2.62 9.33 8.24
N SER A 78 -2.20 8.82 9.39
CA SER A 78 -1.46 7.55 9.50
C SER A 78 -2.17 6.43 8.74
N PRO A 79 -1.42 5.46 8.16
CA PRO A 79 -2.00 4.35 7.41
C PRO A 79 -3.02 3.59 8.26
N PRO A 80 -4.13 3.11 7.67
CA PRO A 80 -5.10 2.33 8.43
C PRO A 80 -4.39 1.08 8.96
N THR A 81 -4.27 0.98 10.28
CA THR A 81 -3.92 -0.27 10.94
C THR A 81 -5.02 -1.27 10.59
N PRO A 82 -4.73 -2.37 9.85
CA PRO A 82 -5.68 -3.48 9.81
C PRO A 82 -5.80 -4.00 11.24
N THR A 83 -6.98 -3.84 11.82
CA THR A 83 -7.39 -4.52 13.03
C THR A 83 -7.34 -6.01 12.74
N SER A 84 -6.31 -6.70 13.26
CA SER A 84 -6.31 -8.16 13.29
C SER A 84 -7.54 -8.62 14.09
N PRO A 85 -8.33 -9.58 13.58
CA PRO A 85 -9.42 -10.14 14.35
C PRO A 85 -8.82 -10.90 15.53
N THR A 86 -9.11 -10.44 16.75
CA THR A 86 -8.83 -11.19 17.97
C THR A 86 -9.56 -12.52 17.89
N ARG A 87 -8.85 -13.56 17.46
CA ARG A 87 -9.25 -14.95 17.62
C ARG A 87 -9.05 -15.33 19.08
N SER A 88 -10.00 -14.95 19.94
CA SER A 88 -10.12 -15.56 21.26
C SER A 88 -11.01 -16.79 21.13
N ARG A 89 -10.37 -17.95 21.10
CA ARG A 89 -10.99 -19.26 21.25
C ARG A 89 -10.51 -19.82 22.58
N ILE A 90 -11.31 -19.65 23.63
CA ILE A 90 -11.22 -20.36 24.93
C ILE A 90 -12.68 -20.50 25.39
N ARG A 91 -13.37 -21.63 25.18
CA ARG A 91 -13.37 -22.89 25.93
C ARG A 91 -13.94 -22.73 27.36
N GLN A 92 -14.92 -23.60 27.65
CA GLN A 92 -15.49 -24.03 28.94
C GLN A 92 -16.69 -23.27 29.49
N GLY A 93 -17.73 -24.05 29.81
CA GLY A 93 -18.96 -23.67 30.50
C GLY A 93 -20.08 -24.63 30.14
#